data_AF-A0A926FKR1-F1
#
_entry.id   AF-A0A926FKR1-F1
#
_cell.length_a   1.000
_cell.length_b   1.000
_cell.length_c   1.000
_cell.angle_alpha   90.00
_cell.angle_beta   90.00
_cell.angle_gamma   90.00
#
_symmetry.space_group_name_H-M   'P 1'
#
loop_
_entity.id
_entity.type
_entity.pdbx_description
1 polymer ?
#
loop_
_entity_poly.entity_id
_entity_poly.type
_entity_poly.pdbx_seq_one_letter_code
_entity_poly.pdbx_strand_id
1 'polypeptide(L)'
;AKVGAGLTREEFESGVAARKLGHVGLSESAALIAVGLGFPIDQISETIEPVLAEQETDGVAPGRVLGLHQIAVVRVEGETKVELDLTMAVGVEEPSDRIEIQGDPPVHLVVTGGFHGDRATVGCVVNAIHFVTAAPPGLHTVVTLPLFGLLPQ
;
A
#
# COMPACT_ATOMS: atom_id res chain seq x y z
N ALA A 1 -10.09 4.49 14.17
CA ALA A 1 -8.96 4.68 13.24
C ALA A 1 -9.28 4.01 11.90
N LYS A 2 -8.68 4.42 10.77
CA LYS A 2 -8.94 3.87 9.42
C LYS A 2 -8.72 2.35 9.30
N VAL A 3 -7.96 1.77 10.23
CA VAL A 3 -7.62 0.34 10.29
C VAL A 3 -8.60 -0.51 11.10
N GLY A 4 -9.61 0.10 11.75
CA GLY A 4 -10.65 -0.66 12.46
C GLY A 4 -10.25 -1.24 13.81
N ALA A 5 -9.13 -0.81 14.39
CA ALA A 5 -8.67 -1.29 15.70
C ALA A 5 -9.74 -1.16 16.79
N GLY A 6 -9.95 -2.24 17.55
CA GLY A 6 -10.93 -2.36 18.63
C GLY A 6 -12.35 -2.75 18.21
N LEU A 7 -12.67 -2.82 16.90
CA LEU A 7 -13.98 -3.24 16.40
C LEU A 7 -14.22 -4.74 16.56
N THR A 8 -15.48 -5.20 16.49
CA THR A 8 -15.77 -6.60 16.16
C THR A 8 -15.47 -6.88 14.69
N ARG A 9 -15.42 -8.18 14.34
CA ARG A 9 -15.35 -8.62 12.95
C ARG A 9 -16.52 -8.07 12.12
N GLU A 10 -17.74 -8.15 12.62
CA GLU A 10 -18.94 -7.69 11.89
C GLU A 10 -18.95 -6.18 11.68
N GLU A 11 -18.52 -5.40 12.69
CA GLU A 11 -18.36 -3.95 12.58
C GLU A 11 -17.30 -3.58 11.54
N PHE A 12 -16.20 -4.35 11.50
CA PHE A 12 -15.15 -4.18 10.50
C PHE A 12 -15.64 -4.49 9.09
N GLU A 13 -16.28 -5.66 8.89
CA GLU A 13 -16.80 -6.09 7.59
C GLU A 13 -17.85 -5.12 7.05
N SER A 14 -18.75 -4.62 7.92
CA SER A 14 -19.69 -3.56 7.59
C SER A 14 -18.99 -2.24 7.22
N GLY A 15 -17.91 -1.90 7.93
CA GLY A 15 -17.07 -0.75 7.64
C GLY A 15 -16.35 -0.84 6.29
N VAL A 16 -15.83 -2.00 5.92
CA VAL A 16 -15.21 -2.29 4.62
C VAL A 16 -16.26 -2.22 3.50
N ALA A 17 -17.42 -2.88 3.67
CA ALA A 17 -18.51 -2.84 2.69
C ALA A 17 -19.02 -1.41 2.46
N ALA A 18 -19.04 -0.58 3.50
CA ALA A 18 -19.39 0.83 3.42
C ALA A 18 -18.24 1.74 2.94
N ARG A 19 -17.08 1.18 2.56
CA ARG A 19 -15.85 1.90 2.15
C ARG A 19 -15.35 2.94 3.17
N LYS A 20 -15.56 2.65 4.46
CA LYS A 20 -15.08 3.48 5.59
C LYS A 20 -13.76 2.98 6.18
N LEU A 21 -13.44 1.71 5.97
CA LEU A 21 -12.21 1.04 6.39
C LEU A 21 -11.49 0.49 5.15
N GLY A 22 -10.16 0.42 5.22
CA GLY A 22 -9.32 0.06 4.09
C GLY A 22 -8.21 1.09 3.82
N HIS A 23 -7.12 0.63 3.23
CA HIS A 23 -6.18 1.50 2.54
C HIS A 23 -6.78 1.93 1.21
N VAL A 24 -6.73 3.23 0.92
CA VAL A 24 -7.22 3.78 -0.34
C VAL A 24 -6.02 3.93 -1.28
N GLY A 25 -6.08 3.31 -2.45
CA GLY A 25 -5.03 3.45 -3.47
C GLY A 25 -4.16 2.21 -3.70
N LEU A 26 -4.40 1.08 -3.03
CA LEU A 26 -3.52 -0.09 -3.17
C LEU A 26 -3.65 -0.71 -4.57
N SER A 27 -4.89 -0.88 -5.03
CA SER A 27 -5.19 -1.31 -6.40
C SER A 27 -4.62 -0.38 -7.46
N GLU A 28 -4.73 0.94 -7.26
CA GLU A 28 -4.17 1.95 -8.15
C GLU A 28 -2.63 1.91 -8.16
N SER A 29 -2.02 1.66 -7.01
CA SER A 29 -0.56 1.51 -6.90
C SER A 29 -0.08 0.27 -7.64
N ALA A 30 -0.76 -0.87 -7.47
CA ALA A 30 -0.45 -2.10 -8.21
C ALA A 30 -0.60 -1.90 -9.72
N ALA A 31 -1.65 -1.20 -10.16
CA ALA A 31 -1.84 -0.83 -11.56
C ALA A 31 -0.73 0.07 -12.10
N LEU A 32 -0.31 1.09 -11.35
CA LEU A 32 0.77 1.99 -11.74
C LEU A 32 2.12 1.28 -11.85
N ILE A 33 2.39 0.31 -10.97
CA ILE A 33 3.58 -0.56 -11.09
C ILE A 33 3.51 -1.39 -12.37
N ALA A 34 2.37 -2.04 -12.65
CA ALA A 34 2.19 -2.82 -13.87
C ALA A 34 2.37 -1.97 -15.14
N VAL A 35 1.78 -0.76 -15.17
CA VAL A 35 1.97 0.22 -16.26
C VAL A 35 3.43 0.62 -16.39
N GLY A 36 4.12 0.92 -15.29
CA GLY A 36 5.53 1.30 -15.28
C GLY A 36 6.47 0.19 -15.78
N LEU A 37 6.11 -1.08 -15.54
CA LEU A 37 6.82 -2.26 -16.05
C LEU A 37 6.39 -2.67 -17.47
N GLY A 38 5.40 -2.00 -18.06
CA GLY A 38 4.90 -2.30 -19.40
C GLY A 38 4.05 -3.56 -19.47
N PHE A 39 3.52 -4.05 -18.35
CA PHE A 39 2.60 -5.17 -18.36
C PHE A 39 1.20 -4.74 -18.80
N PRO A 40 0.53 -5.47 -19.72
CA PRO A 40 -0.91 -5.29 -19.92
C PRO A 40 -1.64 -5.64 -18.62
N ILE A 41 -2.86 -5.14 -18.43
CA ILE A 41 -3.65 -5.42 -17.24
C ILE A 41 -4.93 -6.10 -17.68
N ASP A 42 -5.06 -7.40 -17.40
CA ASP A 42 -6.28 -8.15 -17.70
C ASP A 42 -7.27 -8.05 -16.54
N GLN A 43 -6.76 -8.13 -15.31
CA GLN A 43 -7.56 -8.09 -14.10
C GLN A 43 -6.80 -7.42 -12.96
N ILE A 44 -7.53 -6.63 -12.17
CA ILE A 44 -7.11 -6.15 -10.86
C ILE A 44 -8.11 -6.68 -9.84
N SER A 45 -7.62 -7.21 -8.73
CA SER A 45 -8.44 -7.64 -7.60
C SER A 45 -7.86 -7.14 -6.29
N GLU A 46 -8.73 -6.91 -5.32
CA GLU A 46 -8.38 -6.45 -3.98
C GLU A 46 -9.14 -7.25 -2.92
N THR A 47 -8.46 -7.63 -1.84
CA THR A 47 -9.05 -8.23 -0.64
C THR A 47 -8.75 -7.36 0.56
N ILE A 48 -9.67 -7.30 1.52
CA ILE A 48 -9.48 -6.60 2.81
C ILE A 48 -10.02 -7.51 3.91
N GLU A 49 -9.13 -7.95 4.79
CA GLU A 49 -9.43 -8.88 5.88
C GLU A 49 -9.03 -8.26 7.23
N PRO A 50 -9.77 -8.53 8.32
CA PRO A 50 -9.39 -8.07 9.65
C PRO A 50 -8.22 -8.89 10.21
N VAL A 51 -7.24 -8.21 10.79
CA VAL A 51 -6.27 -8.86 11.69
C VAL A 51 -6.90 -8.93 13.07
N LEU A 52 -7.06 -10.13 13.64
CA LEU A 52 -7.68 -10.32 14.96
C LEU A 52 -6.64 -10.49 16.06
N ALA A 53 -6.95 -9.94 17.24
CA ALA A 53 -6.17 -10.14 18.45
C ALA A 53 -6.36 -11.57 18.98
N GLU A 54 -5.29 -12.37 19.05
CA GLU A 54 -5.34 -13.68 19.72
C GLU A 54 -5.30 -13.54 21.25
N GLN A 55 -4.62 -12.49 21.71
CA GLN A 55 -4.45 -12.11 23.12
C GLN A 55 -4.60 -10.59 23.26
N GLU A 56 -4.66 -10.10 24.51
CA GLU A 56 -4.69 -8.65 24.73
C GLU A 56 -3.40 -8.01 24.18
N THR A 57 -3.56 -7.07 23.25
CA THR A 57 -2.45 -6.42 22.55
C THR A 57 -2.70 -4.92 22.53
N ASP A 58 -1.84 -4.14 23.19
CA ASP A 58 -1.95 -2.67 23.29
C ASP A 58 -3.36 -2.17 23.67
N GLY A 59 -4.01 -2.87 24.60
CA GLY A 59 -5.37 -2.54 25.09
C GLY A 59 -6.51 -3.00 24.18
N VAL A 60 -6.22 -3.72 23.10
CA VAL A 60 -7.22 -4.41 22.27
C VAL A 60 -7.44 -5.82 22.81
N ALA A 61 -8.67 -6.14 23.20
CA ALA A 61 -9.03 -7.43 23.78
C ALA A 61 -8.99 -8.58 22.74
N PRO A 62 -8.79 -9.84 23.18
CA PRO A 62 -8.85 -11.01 22.31
C PRO A 62 -10.16 -11.08 21.49
N GLY A 63 -10.06 -11.50 20.24
CA GLY A 63 -11.18 -11.59 19.30
C GLY A 63 -11.63 -10.26 18.69
N ARG A 64 -11.04 -9.12 19.10
CA ARG A 64 -11.27 -7.81 18.48
C ARG A 64 -10.24 -7.55 17.39
N VAL A 65 -10.57 -6.62 16.50
CA VAL A 65 -9.71 -6.25 15.37
C VAL A 65 -8.49 -5.46 15.85
N LEU A 66 -7.29 -5.84 15.44
CA LEU A 66 -6.03 -5.08 15.60
C LEU A 66 -5.80 -4.13 14.43
N GLY A 67 -6.32 -4.47 13.25
CA GLY A 67 -6.06 -3.75 12.02
C GLY A 67 -6.62 -4.46 10.80
N LEU A 68 -5.99 -4.23 9.66
CA LEU A 68 -6.35 -4.85 8.39
C LEU A 68 -5.15 -5.49 7.70
N HIS A 69 -5.44 -6.53 6.95
CA HIS A 69 -4.58 -7.11 5.91
C HIS A 69 -5.27 -6.89 4.58
N GLN A 70 -4.59 -6.25 3.64
CA GLN A 70 -5.14 -5.89 2.34
C GLN A 70 -4.16 -6.26 1.25
N ILE A 71 -4.64 -7.01 0.26
CA ILE A 71 -3.83 -7.46 -0.87
C ILE A 71 -4.43 -6.87 -2.15
N ALA A 72 -3.59 -6.27 -2.99
CA ALA A 72 -3.96 -5.90 -4.36
C ALA A 72 -3.12 -6.70 -5.37
N VAL A 73 -3.78 -7.32 -6.35
CA VAL A 73 -3.15 -8.18 -7.36
C VAL A 73 -3.49 -7.70 -8.76
N VAL A 74 -2.47 -7.56 -9.61
CA VAL A 74 -2.59 -7.43 -11.06
C VAL A 74 -2.27 -8.77 -11.72
N ARG A 75 -3.19 -9.27 -12.56
CA ARG A 75 -3.00 -10.49 -13.34
C ARG A 75 -2.89 -10.20 -14.84
N VAL A 76 -2.04 -11.00 -15.50
CA VAL A 76 -1.84 -11.05 -16.95
C VAL A 76 -1.85 -12.51 -17.38
N GLU A 77 -2.72 -12.86 -18.32
CA GLU A 77 -2.90 -14.22 -18.81
C GLU A 77 -3.15 -15.24 -17.68
N GLY A 78 -3.82 -14.79 -16.62
CA GLY A 78 -4.11 -15.58 -15.41
C GLY A 78 -3.00 -15.63 -14.37
N GLU A 79 -1.79 -15.16 -14.70
CA GLU A 79 -0.64 -15.11 -13.79
C GLU A 79 -0.57 -13.80 -13.01
N THR A 80 -0.23 -13.86 -11.72
CA THR A 80 0.07 -12.67 -10.92
C THR A 80 1.37 -12.04 -11.41
N LYS A 81 1.32 -10.78 -11.85
CA LYS A 81 2.52 -10.01 -12.26
C LYS A 81 2.92 -8.96 -11.25
N VAL A 82 1.95 -8.41 -10.52
CA VAL A 82 2.19 -7.46 -9.42
C VAL A 82 1.30 -7.85 -8.25
N GLU A 83 1.88 -7.91 -7.07
CA GLU A 83 1.18 -8.12 -5.81
C GLU A 83 1.66 -7.07 -4.81
N LEU A 84 0.73 -6.40 -4.14
CA LEU A 84 0.99 -5.55 -3.00
C LEU A 84 0.29 -6.15 -1.80
N ASP A 85 1.06 -6.61 -0.82
CA ASP A 85 0.58 -7.13 0.46
C ASP A 85 0.81 -6.06 1.55
N LEU A 86 -0.29 -5.56 2.12
CA LEU A 86 -0.28 -4.54 3.15
C LEU A 86 -0.94 -5.04 4.43
N THR A 87 -0.15 -5.16 5.48
CA THR A 87 -0.65 -5.31 6.85
C THR A 87 -0.51 -3.98 7.60
N MET A 88 -1.64 -3.43 8.07
CA MET A 88 -1.67 -2.27 8.97
C MET A 88 -2.42 -2.66 10.24
N ALA A 89 -1.68 -3.07 11.27
CA ALA A 89 -2.24 -3.50 12.54
C ALA A 89 -1.43 -3.01 13.73
N VAL A 90 -2.09 -2.94 14.88
CA VAL A 90 -1.44 -2.71 16.17
C VAL A 90 -0.63 -3.97 16.55
N GLY A 91 0.55 -3.78 17.14
CA GLY A 91 1.39 -4.89 17.59
C GLY A 91 2.08 -5.70 16.48
N VAL A 92 2.19 -5.17 15.26
CA VAL A 92 2.96 -5.84 14.19
C VAL A 92 4.42 -5.98 14.61
N GLU A 93 4.89 -7.22 14.67
CA GLU A 93 6.28 -7.55 14.91
C GLU A 93 7.12 -7.19 13.67
N GLU A 94 8.25 -6.51 13.87
CA GLU A 94 9.19 -6.13 12.80
C GLU A 94 8.55 -5.42 11.60
N PRO A 95 7.95 -4.22 11.79
CA PRO A 95 7.40 -3.46 10.68
C PRO A 95 8.49 -3.17 9.64
N SER A 96 8.15 -3.29 8.36
CA SER A 96 9.07 -3.05 7.26
C SER A 96 8.34 -2.84 5.95
N ASP A 97 8.97 -2.12 5.04
CA ASP A 97 8.59 -2.14 3.62
C ASP A 97 9.53 -3.10 2.89
N ARG A 98 8.95 -4.03 2.11
CA ARG A 98 9.69 -5.04 1.36
C ARG A 98 9.35 -4.96 -0.11
N ILE A 99 10.36 -5.08 -0.96
CA ILE A 99 10.20 -5.16 -2.41
C ILE A 99 10.94 -6.41 -2.88
N GLU A 100 10.22 -7.30 -3.55
CA GLU A 100 10.76 -8.49 -4.17
C GLU A 100 10.46 -8.45 -5.67
N ILE A 101 11.49 -8.54 -6.50
CA ILE A 101 11.37 -8.60 -7.95
C ILE A 101 11.95 -9.92 -8.40
N GLN A 102 11.07 -10.78 -8.90
CA GLN A 102 11.45 -12.03 -9.56
C GLN A 102 11.90 -11.71 -10.98
N GLY A 103 13.20 -11.79 -11.24
CA GLY A 103 13.81 -11.46 -12.53
C GLY A 103 15.24 -11.98 -12.61
N ASP A 104 15.99 -11.51 -13.60
CA ASP A 104 17.40 -11.82 -13.77
C ASP A 104 18.23 -10.52 -13.87
N PRO A 105 18.99 -10.15 -12.82
CA PRO A 105 19.07 -10.82 -11.52
C PRO A 105 17.81 -10.59 -10.65
N PRO A 106 17.52 -11.46 -9.68
CA PRO A 106 16.47 -11.21 -8.70
C PRO A 106 16.86 -10.05 -7.77
N VAL A 107 15.87 -9.28 -7.31
CA VAL A 107 16.07 -8.17 -6.35
C VAL A 107 15.25 -8.40 -5.09
N HIS A 108 15.90 -8.22 -3.95
CA HIS A 108 15.27 -8.21 -2.63
C HIS A 108 15.72 -6.95 -1.89
N LEU A 109 14.78 -6.09 -1.54
CA LEU A 109 15.01 -4.86 -0.78
C LEU A 109 14.14 -4.84 0.45
N VAL A 110 14.74 -4.50 1.59
CA VAL A 110 14.03 -4.36 2.87
C VAL A 110 14.40 -3.03 3.50
N VAL A 111 13.38 -2.25 3.89
CA VAL A 111 13.52 -1.05 4.72
C VAL A 111 13.05 -1.41 6.12
N THR A 112 13.99 -1.69 7.01
CA THR A 112 13.70 -2.02 8.42
C THR A 112 12.97 -0.86 9.09
N GLY A 113 11.85 -1.14 9.75
CA GLY A 113 10.98 -0.13 10.37
C GLY A 113 9.96 0.50 9.41
N GLY A 114 10.13 0.28 8.10
CA GLY A 114 9.31 0.89 7.05
C GLY A 114 9.51 2.41 6.93
N PHE A 115 8.91 3.01 5.91
CA PHE A 115 8.84 4.45 5.76
C PHE A 115 7.70 5.02 6.60
N HIS A 116 7.98 6.12 7.30
CA HIS A 116 6.94 6.80 8.05
C HIS A 116 5.95 7.48 7.10
N GLY A 117 4.76 6.90 6.93
CA GLY A 117 3.76 7.28 5.92
C GLY A 117 3.50 8.79 5.81
N ASP A 118 3.20 9.47 6.93
CA ASP A 118 2.89 10.92 6.91
C ASP A 118 4.08 11.78 6.43
N ARG A 119 5.28 11.52 6.96
CA ARG A 119 6.49 12.27 6.61
C ARG A 119 6.93 11.96 5.17
N ALA A 120 6.83 10.70 4.76
CA ALA A 120 7.12 10.28 3.39
C ALA A 120 6.15 10.94 2.40
N THR A 121 4.86 10.97 2.71
CA THR A 121 3.83 11.62 1.87
C THR A 121 4.14 13.09 1.67
N VAL A 122 4.39 13.83 2.76
CA VAL A 122 4.74 15.25 2.69
C VAL A 122 6.04 15.45 1.88
N GLY A 123 7.06 14.63 2.13
CA GLY A 123 8.33 14.69 1.41
C GLY A 123 8.16 14.48 -0.10
N CYS A 124 7.42 13.45 -0.50
CA CYS A 124 7.13 13.16 -1.91
C CYS A 124 6.38 14.32 -2.58
N VAL A 125 5.34 14.86 -1.93
CA VAL A 125 4.55 15.97 -2.50
C VAL A 125 5.40 17.23 -2.67
N VAL A 126 6.20 17.62 -1.66
CA VAL A 126 7.05 18.81 -1.73
C VAL A 126 8.13 18.66 -2.79
N ASN A 127 8.80 17.50 -2.84
CA ASN A 127 9.86 17.24 -3.82
C ASN A 127 9.32 17.16 -5.25
N ALA A 128 8.05 16.78 -5.43
CA ALA A 128 7.41 16.70 -6.74
C ALA A 128 7.09 18.07 -7.37
N ILE A 129 6.99 19.16 -6.59
CA ILE A 129 6.52 20.48 -7.06
C ILE A 129 7.30 20.95 -8.29
N HIS A 130 8.64 20.85 -8.25
CA HIS A 130 9.47 21.31 -9.36
C HIS A 130 9.14 20.56 -10.66
N PHE A 131 9.06 19.23 -10.58
CA PHE A 131 8.74 18.38 -11.72
C PHE A 131 7.34 18.64 -12.27
N VAL A 132 6.35 18.85 -11.39
CA VAL A 132 4.97 19.19 -11.78
C VAL A 132 4.94 20.53 -12.51
N THR A 133 5.63 21.56 -12.01
CA THR A 133 5.64 22.89 -12.65
C THR A 133 6.36 22.92 -13.99
N ALA A 134 7.33 22.02 -14.19
CA ALA A 134 8.08 21.90 -15.45
C ALA A 134 7.38 20.99 -16.47
N ALA A 135 6.35 20.24 -16.06
CA ALA A 135 5.67 19.29 -16.93
C ALA A 135 4.77 19.99 -17.97
N PRO A 136 4.62 19.41 -19.18
CA PRO A 136 3.62 19.87 -20.14
C PRO A 136 2.20 19.81 -19.56
N PRO A 137 1.24 20.61 -20.05
CA PRO A 137 -0.15 20.48 -19.64
C PRO A 137 -0.71 19.08 -19.89
N GLY A 138 -1.43 18.52 -18.92
CA GLY A 138 -2.05 17.20 -19.02
C GLY A 138 -2.21 16.51 -17.68
N LEU A 139 -2.84 15.33 -17.69
CA LEU A 139 -2.87 14.44 -16.54
C LEU A 139 -1.58 13.62 -16.51
N HIS A 140 -0.78 13.83 -15.46
CA HIS A 140 0.45 13.10 -15.22
C HIS A 140 0.31 12.12 -14.06
N THR A 141 1.16 11.11 -14.04
CA THR A 141 1.25 10.14 -12.95
C THR A 141 2.68 10.04 -12.44
N VAL A 142 2.86 9.29 -11.36
CA VAL A 142 4.18 8.97 -10.78
C VAL A 142 5.07 8.17 -11.72
N VAL A 143 4.50 7.59 -12.78
CA VAL A 143 5.24 6.89 -13.84
C VAL A 143 5.80 7.89 -14.86
N THR A 144 5.13 9.02 -15.08
CA THR A 144 5.55 10.05 -16.05
C THR A 144 6.31 11.21 -15.43
N LEU A 145 6.27 11.36 -14.10
CA LEU A 145 7.02 12.36 -13.35
C LEU A 145 7.97 11.68 -12.36
N PRO A 146 9.25 12.07 -12.30
CA PRO A 146 10.14 11.56 -11.28
C PRO A 146 9.70 12.10 -9.92
N LEU A 147 9.17 11.23 -9.05
CA LEU A 147 8.85 11.59 -7.66
C LEU A 147 10.07 11.60 -6.74
N PHE A 148 11.25 11.29 -7.27
CA PHE A 148 12.47 11.07 -6.51
C PHE A 148 13.56 12.00 -7.04
N GLY A 149 14.09 12.83 -6.14
CA GLY A 149 15.16 13.77 -6.42
C GLY A 149 15.22 14.79 -5.30
N LEU A 150 16.30 14.76 -4.51
CA LEU A 150 16.59 15.85 -3.59
C LEU A 150 17.18 16.99 -4.41
N LEU A 151 16.46 18.10 -4.53
CA LEU A 151 17.11 19.35 -4.88
C LEU A 151 17.99 19.73 -3.67
N PRO A 152 19.29 19.98 -3.84
CA PRO A 152 20.09 20.56 -2.77
C PRO A 152 19.45 21.88 -2.34
N GLN A 153 19.28 22.07 -1.04
CA GLN A 153 18.84 23.34 -0.47
C GLN A 153 19.89 24.44 -0.70
#